data_AF-A0A151EVI6-F1
#
_entry.id   AF-A0A151EVI6-F1
#
_cell.length_a   1.000
_cell.length_b   1.000
_cell.length_c   1.000
_cell.angle_alpha   90.00
_cell.angle_beta   90.00
_cell.angle_gamma   90.00
#
_symmetry.space_group_name_H-M   'P 1'
#
loop_
_entity.id
_entity.type
_entity.pdbx_description
1 polymer ?
#
loop_
_entity_poly.entity_id
_entity_poly.type
_entity_poly.pdbx_seq_one_letter_code
_entity_poly.pdbx_strand_id
1 'polypeptide(L)'
;MKIISNRFSLILYCAIFNLLFEYSARGLPQFISRPLFMFALFGIYFTYFSMLEDLIVRFRLKNYQIFLCAFLYGLFPIAFLTGNLFNTNVYSGIMLAGVNMGTLIIIGILAWGVVQGIITLYFANRLQTRDWNHPRMGKVGWTSAVLYQLLVMIYAHRNPVTPRGTPLGYLVFGLLVIVAVTLFIRSLKIPKPSIQPFQPSKFMDFLAFGSVAIFFILGTFFISGAQIVTSQPLNLLAVTLENIWVIFCGLTFFIYRLQKKSDVVV
;
A
#
# COMPACT_ATOMS: atom_id res chain seq x y z
N MET A 1 -27.70 -17.74 0.95
CA MET A 1 -26.79 -16.87 0.14
C MET A 1 -26.00 -15.93 1.07
N LYS A 2 -25.22 -16.46 2.02
CA LYS A 2 -24.71 -15.70 3.19
C LYS A 2 -23.19 -15.78 3.45
N ILE A 3 -22.40 -16.29 2.49
CA ILE A 3 -20.97 -16.60 2.70
C ILE A 3 -20.05 -15.85 1.72
N ILE A 4 -20.58 -15.28 0.62
CA ILE A 4 -19.77 -14.55 -0.37
C ILE A 4 -19.50 -13.09 0.06
N SER A 5 -20.31 -12.49 0.95
CA SER A 5 -20.25 -11.03 1.21
C SER A 5 -19.07 -10.59 2.07
N ASN A 6 -18.61 -11.40 3.03
CA ASN A 6 -17.65 -10.92 4.04
C ASN A 6 -16.25 -10.62 3.44
N ARG A 7 -15.69 -11.58 2.68
CA ARG A 7 -14.38 -11.41 2.02
C ARG A 7 -14.35 -10.20 1.08
N PHE A 8 -15.37 -10.09 0.23
CA PHE A 8 -15.42 -9.04 -0.78
C PHE A 8 -15.53 -7.65 -0.13
N SER A 9 -16.35 -7.51 0.91
CA SER A 9 -16.45 -6.27 1.68
C SER A 9 -15.13 -5.88 2.33
N LEU A 10 -14.40 -6.84 2.92
CA LEU A 10 -13.08 -6.58 3.52
C LEU A 10 -12.09 -6.05 2.47
N ILE A 11 -11.98 -6.73 1.33
CA ILE A 11 -11.11 -6.31 0.20
C ILE A 11 -11.53 -4.91 -0.30
N LEU A 12 -12.84 -4.66 -0.41
CA LEU A 12 -13.37 -3.38 -0.86
C LEU A 12 -13.02 -2.25 0.11
N TYR A 13 -13.15 -2.45 1.42
CA TYR A 13 -12.75 -1.45 2.41
C TYR A 13 -11.25 -1.16 2.34
N CYS A 14 -10.41 -2.18 2.15
CA CYS A 14 -8.99 -1.98 1.95
C CYS A 14 -8.68 -1.16 0.69
N ALA A 15 -9.34 -1.49 -0.43
CA ALA A 15 -9.17 -0.77 -1.69
C ALA A 15 -9.64 0.69 -1.59
N ILE A 16 -10.79 0.94 -0.95
CA ILE A 16 -11.30 2.31 -0.74
C ILE A 16 -10.37 3.12 0.15
N PHE A 17 -9.87 2.54 1.26
CA PHE A 17 -8.90 3.22 2.13
C PHE A 17 -7.64 3.63 1.36
N ASN A 18 -7.14 2.75 0.49
CA ASN A 18 -5.95 3.04 -0.32
C ASN A 18 -6.21 4.04 -1.44
N LEU A 19 -7.40 4.02 -2.03
CA LEU A 19 -7.81 5.08 -2.94
C LEU A 19 -7.93 6.43 -2.24
N LEU A 20 -8.39 6.44 -0.99
CA LEU A 20 -8.45 7.66 -0.18
C LEU A 20 -7.04 8.20 0.10
N PHE A 21 -6.06 7.32 0.34
CA PHE A 21 -4.65 7.69 0.40
C PHE A 21 -4.15 8.29 -0.93
N GLU A 22 -4.41 7.65 -2.07
CA GLU A 22 -3.99 8.22 -3.36
C GLU A 22 -4.71 9.54 -3.67
N TYR A 23 -5.95 9.66 -3.21
CA TYR A 23 -6.74 10.88 -3.28
C TYR A 23 -6.12 12.01 -2.46
N SER A 24 -5.62 11.74 -1.26
CA SER A 24 -4.92 12.76 -0.46
C SER A 24 -3.62 13.23 -1.10
N ALA A 25 -2.97 12.39 -1.89
CA ALA A 25 -1.72 12.73 -2.57
C ALA A 25 -1.91 13.46 -3.92
N ARG A 26 -3.09 13.32 -4.55
CA ARG A 26 -3.34 13.73 -5.95
C ARG A 26 -4.50 14.70 -6.13
N GLY A 27 -5.43 14.74 -5.18
CA GLY A 27 -6.59 15.62 -5.21
C GLY A 27 -7.79 15.14 -6.02
N LEU A 28 -8.97 15.66 -5.66
CA LEU A 28 -10.23 15.38 -6.35
C LEU A 28 -10.23 15.68 -7.86
N PRO A 29 -9.69 16.82 -8.34
CA PRO A 29 -9.74 17.14 -9.75
C PRO A 29 -9.04 16.10 -10.63
N GLN A 30 -7.97 15.47 -10.13
CA GLN A 30 -7.25 14.45 -10.90
C GLN A 30 -8.05 13.15 -11.04
N PHE A 31 -8.81 12.78 -10.01
CA PHE A 31 -9.68 11.61 -10.05
C PHE A 31 -10.89 11.82 -10.97
N ILE A 32 -11.51 13.00 -10.91
CA ILE A 32 -12.66 13.35 -11.76
C ILE A 32 -12.24 13.50 -13.23
N SER A 33 -11.11 14.17 -13.50
CA SER A 33 -10.64 14.42 -14.88
C SER A 33 -10.02 13.20 -15.56
N ARG A 34 -9.64 12.15 -14.81
CA ARG A 34 -9.02 10.93 -15.34
C ARG A 34 -9.69 9.67 -14.78
N PRO A 35 -10.96 9.41 -15.13
CA PRO A 35 -11.72 8.28 -14.56
C PRO A 35 -11.06 6.92 -14.85
N LEU A 36 -10.46 6.73 -16.03
CA LEU A 36 -9.72 5.51 -16.35
C LEU A 36 -8.55 5.25 -15.40
N PHE A 37 -7.86 6.31 -14.95
CA PHE A 37 -6.77 6.19 -13.99
C PHE A 37 -7.30 5.82 -12.59
N MET A 38 -8.43 6.40 -12.18
CA MET A 38 -9.10 6.00 -10.94
C MET A 38 -9.51 4.51 -10.96
N PHE A 39 -10.11 4.03 -12.04
CA PHE A 39 -10.45 2.61 -12.18
C PHE A 39 -9.20 1.72 -12.21
N ALA A 40 -8.11 2.19 -12.84
CA ALA A 40 -6.83 1.51 -12.84
C ALA A 40 -6.26 1.35 -11.42
N LEU A 41 -6.26 2.44 -10.64
CA LEU A 41 -5.83 2.41 -9.24
C LEU A 41 -6.75 1.54 -8.37
N PHE A 42 -8.06 1.64 -8.55
CA PHE A 42 -9.02 0.78 -7.84
C PHE A 42 -8.70 -0.69 -8.10
N GLY A 43 -8.52 -1.06 -9.37
CA GLY A 43 -8.18 -2.42 -9.75
C GLY A 43 -6.86 -2.85 -9.13
N ILE A 44 -5.82 -2.01 -9.15
CA ILE A 44 -4.51 -2.27 -8.53
C ILE A 44 -4.68 -2.67 -7.06
N TYR A 45 -5.39 -1.85 -6.27
CA TYR A 45 -5.60 -2.14 -4.85
C TYR A 45 -6.52 -3.34 -4.64
N PHE A 46 -7.59 -3.44 -5.42
CA PHE A 46 -8.53 -4.54 -5.31
C PHE A 46 -7.85 -5.89 -5.59
N THR A 47 -7.05 -5.99 -6.64
CA THR A 47 -6.29 -7.21 -6.96
C THR A 47 -5.19 -7.48 -5.94
N TYR A 48 -4.52 -6.44 -5.43
CA TYR A 48 -3.54 -6.57 -4.34
C TYR A 48 -4.17 -7.17 -3.09
N PHE A 49 -5.24 -6.58 -2.55
CA PHE A 49 -5.89 -7.09 -1.34
C PHE A 49 -6.57 -8.42 -1.57
N SER A 50 -7.04 -8.72 -2.78
CA SER A 50 -7.54 -10.06 -3.13
C SER A 50 -6.47 -11.13 -2.98
N MET A 51 -5.25 -10.84 -3.47
CA MET A 51 -4.09 -11.73 -3.37
C MET A 51 -3.58 -11.80 -1.92
N LEU A 52 -3.44 -10.66 -1.24
CA LEU A 52 -2.99 -10.60 0.14
C LEU A 52 -3.93 -11.35 1.09
N GLU A 53 -5.25 -11.18 0.95
CA GLU A 53 -6.24 -11.90 1.74
C GLU A 53 -6.16 -13.42 1.50
N ASP A 54 -5.93 -13.87 0.26
CA ASP A 54 -5.68 -15.29 0.00
C ASP A 54 -4.43 -15.79 0.73
N LEU A 55 -3.33 -15.02 0.72
CA LEU A 55 -2.12 -15.37 1.46
C LEU A 55 -2.35 -15.40 2.97
N ILE A 56 -3.07 -14.41 3.52
CA ILE A 56 -3.42 -14.33 4.94
C ILE A 56 -4.22 -15.57 5.35
N VAL A 57 -5.27 -15.94 4.61
CA VAL A 57 -6.10 -17.10 4.96
C VAL A 57 -5.38 -18.43 4.73
N ARG A 58 -4.55 -18.54 3.68
CA ARG A 58 -3.84 -19.77 3.33
C ARG A 58 -2.65 -20.06 4.26
N PHE A 59 -1.90 -19.04 4.62
CA PHE A 59 -0.66 -19.16 5.38
C PHE A 59 -0.74 -18.64 6.82
N ARG A 60 -1.84 -18.01 7.23
CA ARG A 60 -2.01 -17.39 8.55
C ARG A 60 -0.91 -16.36 8.82
N LEU A 61 -0.78 -15.41 7.89
CA LEU A 61 0.30 -14.43 7.91
C LEU A 61 0.30 -13.60 9.20
N LYS A 62 1.49 -13.39 9.75
CA LYS A 62 1.76 -12.45 10.84
C LYS A 62 1.98 -11.03 10.30
N ASN A 63 1.89 -10.02 11.16
CA ASN A 63 2.06 -8.62 10.75
C ASN A 63 3.37 -8.33 10.01
N TYR A 64 4.50 -8.91 10.43
CA TYR A 64 5.76 -8.68 9.71
C TYR A 64 5.76 -9.34 8.32
N GLN A 65 4.99 -10.42 8.11
CA GLN A 65 4.86 -11.07 6.80
C GLN A 65 3.92 -10.27 5.90
N ILE A 66 2.85 -9.71 6.46
CA ILE A 66 1.97 -8.76 5.79
C ILE A 66 2.77 -7.52 5.38
N PHE A 67 3.58 -6.98 6.30
CA PHE A 67 4.48 -5.87 6.04
C PHE A 67 5.45 -6.18 4.89
N LEU A 68 6.12 -7.34 4.91
CA LEU A 68 7.00 -7.77 3.82
C LEU A 68 6.26 -7.93 2.49
N CYS A 69 5.05 -8.48 2.51
CA CYS A 69 4.22 -8.64 1.31
C CYS A 69 3.78 -7.28 0.76
N ALA A 70 3.41 -6.34 1.63
CA ALA A 70 3.05 -4.97 1.27
C ALA A 70 4.24 -4.19 0.71
N PHE A 71 5.41 -4.31 1.33
CA PHE A 71 6.67 -3.74 0.81
C PHE A 71 7.00 -4.32 -0.57
N LEU A 72 7.01 -5.65 -0.71
CA LEU A 72 7.30 -6.33 -1.97
C LEU A 72 6.34 -5.88 -3.07
N TYR A 73 5.04 -5.83 -2.76
CA TYR A 73 4.04 -5.38 -3.70
C TYR A 73 4.24 -3.90 -4.06
N GLY A 74 4.43 -3.03 -3.07
CA GLY A 74 4.63 -1.59 -3.23
C GLY A 74 5.86 -1.21 -4.05
N LEU A 75 6.94 -2.01 -4.01
CA LEU A 75 8.12 -1.78 -4.85
C LEU A 75 7.78 -1.65 -6.34
N PHE A 76 6.83 -2.45 -6.85
CA PHE A 76 6.48 -2.43 -8.28
C PHE A 76 5.72 -1.16 -8.70
N PRO A 77 4.63 -0.73 -8.04
CA PRO A 77 4.02 0.56 -8.33
C PRO A 77 4.99 1.74 -8.16
N ILE A 78 5.84 1.73 -7.13
CA ILE A 78 6.81 2.81 -6.93
C ILE A 78 7.81 2.88 -8.09
N ALA A 79 8.25 1.73 -8.62
CA ALA A 79 9.21 1.68 -9.73
C ALA A 79 8.58 1.91 -11.12
N PHE A 80 7.38 1.35 -11.37
CA PHE A 80 6.83 1.26 -12.72
C PHE A 80 5.52 2.04 -12.93
N LEU A 81 4.72 2.25 -11.88
CA LEU A 81 3.50 3.05 -11.98
C LEU A 81 3.81 4.54 -11.80
N THR A 82 4.63 4.90 -10.80
CA THR A 82 5.01 6.30 -10.53
C THR A 82 6.42 6.65 -10.95
N GLY A 83 7.33 5.67 -11.03
CA GLY A 83 8.76 5.92 -11.30
C GLY A 83 9.49 6.62 -10.15
N ASN A 84 8.83 6.88 -9.02
CA ASN A 84 9.39 7.65 -7.91
C ASN A 84 10.59 6.97 -7.26
N LEU A 85 10.76 5.66 -7.44
CA LEU A 85 11.96 4.94 -6.99
C LEU A 85 13.24 5.52 -7.61
N PHE A 86 13.13 6.13 -8.79
CA PHE A 86 14.24 6.65 -9.59
C PHE A 86 14.22 8.17 -9.73
N ASN A 87 13.26 8.84 -9.08
CA ASN A 87 13.05 10.27 -9.21
C ASN A 87 13.87 11.04 -8.17
N THR A 88 14.75 11.94 -8.61
CA THR A 88 15.60 12.76 -7.73
C THR A 88 14.89 13.97 -7.13
N ASN A 89 13.70 14.32 -7.62
CA ASN A 89 13.02 15.57 -7.28
C ASN A 89 12.00 15.43 -6.15
N VAL A 90 11.92 14.25 -5.53
CA VAL A 90 10.91 13.91 -4.53
C VAL A 90 11.57 13.25 -3.32
N TYR A 91 10.96 13.42 -2.14
CA TYR A 91 11.34 12.71 -0.90
C TYR A 91 12.85 12.73 -0.62
N SER A 92 13.44 13.91 -0.35
CA SER A 92 14.87 14.19 -0.14
C SER A 92 15.78 14.11 -1.38
N GLY A 93 15.42 13.36 -2.42
CA GLY A 93 16.25 13.21 -3.61
C GLY A 93 17.57 12.46 -3.39
N ILE A 94 17.79 11.89 -2.20
CA ILE A 94 19.02 11.16 -1.87
C ILE A 94 19.05 9.84 -2.65
N MET A 95 19.90 9.80 -3.67
CA MET A 95 20.11 8.63 -4.52
C MET A 95 21.27 7.78 -4.00
N LEU A 96 21.01 6.50 -3.70
CA LEU A 96 22.05 5.51 -3.46
C LEU A 96 21.93 4.41 -4.51
N ALA A 97 23.02 4.18 -5.25
CA ALA A 97 23.09 3.17 -6.32
C ALA A 97 21.90 3.25 -7.31
N GLY A 98 21.47 4.47 -7.66
CA GLY A 98 20.38 4.70 -8.60
C GLY A 98 18.97 4.54 -8.02
N VAL A 99 18.82 4.40 -6.71
CA VAL A 99 17.53 4.33 -6.01
C VAL A 99 17.36 5.50 -5.05
N ASN A 100 16.18 6.14 -5.07
CA ASN A 100 15.79 7.19 -4.14
C ASN A 100 15.46 6.57 -2.76
N MET A 101 16.32 6.84 -1.78
CA MET A 101 16.21 6.29 -0.43
C MET A 101 15.03 6.86 0.35
N GLY A 102 14.71 8.15 0.19
CA GLY A 102 13.57 8.74 0.87
C GLY A 102 12.26 8.15 0.35
N THR A 103 12.15 7.91 -0.97
CA THR A 103 11.01 7.19 -1.54
C THR A 103 10.94 5.75 -1.02
N LEU A 104 12.07 5.03 -0.97
CA LEU A 104 12.09 3.65 -0.48
C LEU A 104 11.66 3.54 0.99
N ILE A 105 12.12 4.46 1.84
CA ILE A 105 11.80 4.47 3.27
C ILE A 105 10.37 4.98 3.49
N ILE A 106 10.04 6.18 3.02
CA ILE A 106 8.75 6.81 3.32
C ILE A 106 7.62 6.09 2.58
N ILE A 107 7.76 5.89 1.26
CA ILE A 107 6.70 5.27 0.48
C ILE A 107 6.76 3.74 0.59
N GLY A 108 7.91 3.12 0.39
CA GLY A 108 8.02 1.65 0.42
C GLY A 108 7.75 1.05 1.80
N ILE A 109 8.43 1.54 2.84
CA ILE A 109 8.36 0.96 4.19
C ILE A 109 7.18 1.53 4.98
N LEU A 110 7.07 2.87 5.09
CA LEU A 110 6.07 3.47 5.98
C LEU A 110 4.68 3.52 5.33
N ALA A 111 4.56 4.03 4.11
CA ALA A 111 3.26 4.11 3.43
C ALA A 111 2.76 2.71 3.06
N TRP A 112 3.45 1.97 2.18
CA TRP A 112 3.03 0.64 1.75
C TRP A 112 3.00 -0.37 2.89
N GLY A 113 4.07 -0.47 3.68
CA GLY A 113 4.16 -1.45 4.76
C GLY A 113 3.20 -1.19 5.92
N VAL A 114 3.16 0.03 6.45
CA VAL A 114 2.39 0.35 7.67
C VAL A 114 1.00 0.88 7.35
N VAL A 115 0.88 1.98 6.61
CA VAL A 115 -0.40 2.68 6.42
C VAL A 115 -1.33 1.91 5.47
N GLN A 116 -0.86 1.67 4.25
CA GLN A 116 -1.59 0.98 3.19
C GLN A 116 -1.68 -0.53 3.42
N GLY A 117 -0.74 -1.13 4.16
CA GLY A 117 -0.78 -2.55 4.52
C GLY A 117 -1.52 -2.79 5.84
N ILE A 118 -0.80 -2.57 6.96
CA ILE A 118 -1.24 -2.96 8.30
C ILE A 118 -2.45 -2.15 8.79
N ILE A 119 -2.37 -0.82 8.78
CA ILE A 119 -3.44 0.05 9.29
C ILE A 119 -4.71 -0.13 8.46
N THR A 120 -4.55 -0.29 7.14
CA THR A 120 -5.66 -0.58 6.23
C THR A 120 -6.38 -1.89 6.58
N LEU A 121 -5.63 -2.99 6.74
CA LEU A 121 -6.24 -4.28 7.11
C LEU A 121 -6.91 -4.21 8.48
N TYR A 122 -6.35 -3.42 9.40
CA TYR A 122 -6.94 -3.21 10.72
C TYR A 122 -8.27 -2.48 10.60
N PHE A 123 -8.30 -1.40 9.83
CA PHE A 123 -9.51 -0.66 9.52
C PHE A 123 -10.59 -1.56 8.91
N ALA A 124 -10.24 -2.36 7.90
CA ALA A 124 -11.20 -3.24 7.25
C ALA A 124 -11.76 -4.30 8.22
N ASN A 125 -10.92 -4.92 9.05
CA ASN A 125 -11.35 -5.88 10.07
C ASN A 125 -12.19 -5.24 11.19
N ARG A 126 -11.94 -3.97 11.49
CA ARG A 126 -12.70 -3.20 12.47
C ARG A 126 -14.13 -2.93 12.02
N LEU A 127 -14.33 -2.75 10.71
CA LEU A 127 -15.65 -2.60 10.08
C LEU A 127 -16.34 -3.94 9.84
N GLN A 128 -15.57 -4.94 9.44
CA GLN A 128 -16.07 -6.25 9.06
C GLN A 128 -15.06 -7.33 9.44
N THR A 129 -15.41 -8.15 10.44
CA THR A 129 -14.53 -9.21 10.94
C THR A 129 -14.23 -10.24 9.86
N ARG A 130 -12.95 -10.52 9.61
CA ARG A 130 -12.49 -11.51 8.63
C ARG A 130 -13.12 -12.89 8.86
N ASP A 131 -13.68 -13.45 7.79
CA ASP A 131 -14.04 -14.86 7.73
C ASP A 131 -12.82 -15.70 7.37
N TRP A 132 -12.33 -16.50 8.32
CA TRP A 132 -11.15 -17.33 8.13
C TRP A 132 -11.37 -18.61 7.30
N ASN A 133 -12.63 -18.90 6.94
CA ASN A 133 -13.05 -20.12 6.25
C ASN A 133 -13.63 -19.85 4.86
N HIS A 134 -13.53 -18.62 4.35
CA HIS A 134 -14.02 -18.29 3.01
C HIS A 134 -13.25 -19.03 1.91
N PRO A 135 -13.84 -19.22 0.71
CA PRO A 135 -13.16 -19.83 -0.43
C PRO A 135 -11.86 -19.09 -0.80
N ARG A 136 -10.81 -19.87 -1.05
CA ARG A 136 -9.50 -19.37 -1.47
C ARG A 136 -9.50 -18.97 -2.95
N MET A 137 -8.59 -18.09 -3.32
CA MET A 137 -8.38 -17.68 -4.71
C MET A 137 -7.80 -18.85 -5.52
N GLY A 138 -8.46 -19.16 -6.64
CA GLY A 138 -7.99 -20.16 -7.59
C GLY A 138 -6.84 -19.63 -8.47
N LYS A 139 -6.24 -20.53 -9.26
CA LYS A 139 -5.14 -20.17 -10.18
C LYS A 139 -5.53 -19.08 -11.18
N VAL A 140 -6.72 -19.21 -11.78
CA VAL A 140 -7.25 -18.20 -12.73
C VAL A 140 -7.35 -16.83 -12.07
N GLY A 141 -7.90 -16.75 -10.86
CA GLY A 141 -7.97 -15.49 -10.11
C GLY A 141 -6.59 -14.87 -9.89
N TRP A 142 -5.62 -15.67 -9.42
CA TRP A 142 -4.23 -15.22 -9.24
C TRP A 142 -3.62 -14.71 -10.55
N THR A 143 -3.74 -15.46 -11.65
CA THR A 143 -3.23 -15.06 -12.96
C THR A 143 -3.88 -13.77 -13.45
N SER A 144 -5.21 -13.64 -13.34
CA SER A 144 -5.93 -12.42 -13.74
C SER A 144 -5.51 -11.21 -12.91
N ALA A 145 -5.33 -11.39 -11.59
CA ALA A 145 -4.85 -10.33 -10.72
C ALA A 145 -3.46 -9.86 -11.12
N VAL A 146 -2.49 -10.78 -11.25
CA VAL A 146 -1.11 -10.43 -11.67
C VAL A 146 -1.07 -9.80 -13.05
N LEU A 147 -1.84 -10.35 -14.00
CA LEU A 147 -1.91 -9.81 -15.36
C LEU A 147 -2.46 -8.39 -15.37
N TYR A 148 -3.51 -8.12 -14.58
CA TYR A 148 -4.06 -6.77 -14.45
C TYR A 148 -3.01 -5.78 -13.95
N GLN A 149 -2.30 -6.12 -12.87
CA GLN A 149 -1.23 -5.28 -12.31
C GLN A 149 -0.16 -4.98 -13.36
N LEU A 150 0.29 -6.02 -14.06
CA LEU A 150 1.33 -5.91 -15.08
C LEU A 150 0.89 -5.00 -16.24
N LEU A 151 -0.34 -5.14 -16.72
CA LEU A 151 -0.87 -4.32 -17.81
C LEU A 151 -0.96 -2.84 -17.41
N VAL A 152 -1.42 -2.54 -16.20
CA VAL A 152 -1.47 -1.15 -15.71
C VAL A 152 -0.07 -0.58 -15.55
N MET A 153 0.88 -1.34 -15.02
CA MET A 153 2.28 -0.91 -14.91
C MET A 153 2.93 -0.68 -16.26
N ILE A 154 2.71 -1.55 -17.25
CA ILE A 154 3.21 -1.37 -18.63
C ILE A 154 2.62 -0.10 -19.25
N TYR A 155 1.31 0.11 -19.10
CA TYR A 155 0.64 1.31 -19.60
C TYR A 155 1.25 2.58 -18.99
N ALA A 156 1.44 2.61 -17.67
CA ALA A 156 2.01 3.75 -16.96
C ALA A 156 3.50 3.98 -17.30
N HIS A 157 4.28 2.90 -17.45
CA HIS A 157 5.71 2.99 -17.76
C HIS A 157 6.00 3.47 -19.19
N ARG A 158 5.03 3.29 -20.11
CA ARG A 158 5.10 3.85 -21.47
C ARG A 158 4.88 5.36 -21.50
N ASN A 159 4.33 5.97 -20.46
CA ASN A 159 4.18 7.42 -20.38
C ASN A 159 5.57 8.09 -20.31
N PRO A 160 5.90 9.02 -21.21
CA PRO A 160 7.23 9.65 -21.26
C PRO A 160 7.54 10.52 -20.03
N VAL A 161 6.53 10.90 -19.25
CA VAL A 161 6.69 11.71 -18.04
C VAL A 161 7.06 10.86 -16.82
N THR A 162 6.85 9.53 -16.86
CA THR A 162 7.20 8.63 -15.77
C THR A 162 8.73 8.51 -15.64
N PRO A 163 9.33 8.90 -14.50
CA PRO A 163 10.78 8.78 -14.31
C PRO A 163 11.27 7.34 -14.48
N ARG A 164 12.45 7.18 -15.08
CA ARG A 164 13.04 5.87 -15.40
C ARG A 164 14.34 5.64 -14.65
N GLY A 165 14.56 4.39 -14.26
CA GLY A 165 15.80 3.98 -13.61
C GLY A 165 16.98 3.93 -14.58
N THR A 166 18.18 4.12 -14.05
CA THR A 166 19.42 3.72 -14.73
C THR A 166 19.55 2.19 -14.72
N PRO A 167 20.41 1.59 -15.55
CA PRO A 167 20.68 0.14 -15.47
C PRO A 167 21.07 -0.31 -14.05
N LEU A 168 21.87 0.50 -13.34
CA LEU A 168 22.22 0.23 -11.95
C LEU A 168 21.00 0.31 -11.02
N GLY A 169 20.13 1.30 -11.19
CA GLY A 169 18.89 1.41 -10.41
C GLY A 169 17.96 0.20 -10.58
N TYR A 170 17.81 -0.31 -11.81
CA TYR A 170 17.04 -1.54 -12.06
C TYR A 170 17.71 -2.78 -11.48
N LEU A 171 19.05 -2.87 -11.51
CA LEU A 171 19.79 -3.95 -10.85
C LEU A 171 19.51 -3.95 -9.35
N VAL A 172 19.61 -2.80 -8.69
CA VAL A 172 19.34 -2.65 -7.25
C VAL A 172 17.88 -2.97 -6.93
N PHE A 173 16.93 -2.49 -7.74
CA PHE A 173 15.52 -2.87 -7.62
C PHE A 173 15.35 -4.40 -7.69
N GLY A 174 15.98 -5.07 -8.66
CA GLY A 174 15.95 -6.52 -8.78
C GLY A 174 16.50 -7.22 -7.53
N LEU A 175 17.60 -6.73 -6.97
CA LEU A 175 18.16 -7.24 -5.72
C LEU A 175 17.21 -7.05 -4.53
N LEU A 176 16.58 -5.88 -4.40
CA LEU A 176 15.58 -5.61 -3.35
C LEU A 176 14.40 -6.59 -3.44
N VAL A 177 13.90 -6.85 -4.66
CA VAL A 177 12.83 -7.82 -4.91
C VAL A 177 13.28 -9.23 -4.53
N ILE A 178 14.47 -9.67 -4.95
CA ILE A 178 15.01 -11.00 -4.62
C ILE A 178 15.14 -11.18 -3.11
N VAL A 179 15.68 -10.19 -2.41
CA VAL A 179 15.83 -10.21 -0.95
C VAL A 179 14.46 -10.28 -0.27
N ALA A 180 13.52 -9.41 -0.65
CA ALA A 180 12.18 -9.38 -0.06
C ALA A 180 11.41 -10.70 -0.29
N VAL A 181 11.46 -11.27 -1.50
CA VAL A 181 10.87 -12.58 -1.82
C VAL A 181 11.51 -13.68 -1.00
N THR A 182 12.84 -13.69 -0.90
CA THR A 182 13.58 -14.70 -0.12
C THR A 182 13.20 -14.64 1.36
N LEU A 183 13.15 -13.44 1.94
CA LEU A 183 12.73 -13.24 3.33
C LEU A 183 11.28 -13.66 3.55
N PHE A 184 10.37 -13.31 2.62
CA PHE A 184 8.97 -13.70 2.70
C PHE A 184 8.82 -15.22 2.66
N ILE A 185 9.40 -15.90 1.66
CA ILE A 185 9.33 -17.37 1.54
C ILE A 185 9.93 -18.06 2.76
N ARG A 186 11.09 -17.60 3.25
CA ARG A 186 11.70 -18.15 4.48
C ARG A 186 10.79 -17.99 5.68
N SER A 187 10.10 -16.85 5.80
CA SER A 187 9.17 -16.61 6.90
C SER A 187 7.96 -17.55 6.91
N LEU A 188 7.51 -18.03 5.73
CA LEU A 188 6.37 -18.94 5.62
C LEU A 188 6.65 -20.34 6.15
N LYS A 189 7.91 -20.70 6.39
CA LYS A 189 8.30 -21.99 6.98
C LYS A 189 8.04 -22.08 8.49
N ILE A 190 7.73 -20.95 9.12
CA ILE A 190 7.42 -20.88 10.56
C ILE A 190 6.03 -21.49 10.79
N PRO A 191 5.82 -22.24 11.90
CA PRO A 191 4.52 -22.84 12.20
C PRO A 191 3.38 -21.83 12.15
N LYS A 192 2.27 -22.23 11.52
CA LYS A 192 1.09 -21.37 11.37
C LYS A 192 0.51 -21.06 12.75
N PRO A 193 0.32 -19.78 13.11
CA PRO A 193 -0.35 -19.44 14.35
C PRO A 193 -1.80 -19.94 14.34
N SER A 194 -2.34 -20.17 15.53
CA SER A 194 -3.77 -20.40 15.70
C SER A 194 -4.55 -19.15 15.28
N ILE A 195 -5.78 -19.34 14.81
CA ILE A 195 -6.69 -18.22 14.54
C ILE A 195 -6.98 -17.55 15.87
N GLN A 196 -6.57 -16.28 15.99
CA GLN A 196 -6.96 -15.45 17.12
C GLN A 196 -8.12 -14.54 16.70
N PRO A 197 -9.13 -14.35 17.56
CA PRO A 197 -10.18 -13.38 17.30
C PRO A 197 -9.59 -11.97 17.22
N PHE A 198 -10.11 -11.17 16.31
CA PHE A 198 -9.70 -9.77 16.15
C PHE A 198 -9.83 -9.02 17.49
N GLN A 199 -8.75 -8.37 17.93
CA GLN A 199 -8.70 -7.61 19.16
C GLN A 199 -8.62 -6.11 18.83
N PRO A 200 -9.72 -5.35 19.00
CA PRO A 200 -9.68 -3.91 18.75
C PRO A 200 -8.75 -3.22 19.75
N SER A 201 -8.10 -2.15 19.29
CA SER A 201 -7.19 -1.34 20.07
C SER A 201 -7.50 0.13 19.81
N LYS A 202 -7.76 0.90 20.87
CA LYS A 202 -7.98 2.36 20.78
C LYS A 202 -6.86 3.07 20.02
N PHE A 203 -5.64 2.59 20.18
CA PHE A 203 -4.48 3.12 19.47
C PHE A 203 -4.56 2.88 17.96
N MET A 204 -4.85 1.64 17.54
CA MET A 204 -4.99 1.32 16.12
C MET A 204 -6.26 1.94 15.52
N ASP A 205 -7.33 2.09 16.30
CA ASP A 205 -8.52 2.85 15.91
C ASP A 205 -8.16 4.31 15.62
N PHE A 206 -7.36 4.95 16.49
CA PHE A 206 -6.88 6.32 16.25
C PHE A 206 -6.06 6.42 14.96
N LEU A 207 -5.11 5.51 14.73
CA LEU A 207 -4.32 5.51 13.50
C LEU A 207 -5.19 5.25 12.26
N ALA A 208 -6.11 4.30 12.32
CA ALA A 208 -6.97 3.93 11.20
C ALA A 208 -7.99 5.02 10.85
N PHE A 209 -8.85 5.40 11.79
CA PHE A 209 -9.89 6.41 11.54
C PHE A 209 -9.30 7.83 11.43
N GLY A 210 -8.21 8.12 12.15
CA GLY A 210 -7.45 9.35 11.98
C GLY A 210 -6.87 9.47 10.57
N SER A 211 -6.35 8.37 10.00
CA SER A 211 -5.90 8.35 8.61
C SER A 211 -7.03 8.65 7.63
N VAL A 212 -8.22 8.06 7.83
CA VAL A 212 -9.39 8.37 6.99
C VAL A 212 -9.72 9.87 7.04
N ALA A 213 -9.80 10.45 8.25
CA ALA A 213 -10.11 11.87 8.41
C ALA A 213 -9.05 12.77 7.75
N ILE A 214 -7.76 12.49 7.99
CA ILE A 214 -6.66 13.28 7.46
C ILE A 214 -6.61 13.18 5.93
N PHE A 215 -6.70 11.99 5.36
CA PHE A 215 -6.66 11.82 3.90
C PHE A 215 -7.86 12.48 3.22
N PHE A 216 -9.04 12.43 3.85
CA PHE A 216 -10.20 13.16 3.35
C PHE A 216 -9.96 14.67 3.32
N ILE A 217 -9.47 15.25 4.42
CA ILE A 217 -9.14 16.68 4.51
C ILE A 217 -8.08 17.06 3.47
N LEU A 218 -6.97 16.34 3.42
CA LEU A 218 -5.85 16.68 2.54
C LEU A 218 -6.23 16.62 1.06
N GLY A 219 -7.05 15.65 0.65
CA GLY A 219 -7.48 15.57 -0.75
C GLY A 219 -8.42 16.70 -1.18
N THR A 220 -9.00 17.47 -0.24
CA THR A 220 -9.75 18.71 -0.56
C THR A 220 -8.84 19.92 -0.84
N PHE A 221 -7.58 19.89 -0.40
CA PHE A 221 -6.65 21.02 -0.56
C PHE A 221 -6.15 21.20 -2.00
N PHE A 222 -6.30 20.17 -2.84
CA PHE A 222 -5.94 20.22 -4.25
C PHE A 222 -7.02 20.94 -5.07
N ILE A 223 -6.90 22.26 -5.15
CA ILE A 223 -7.78 23.12 -5.93
C ILE A 223 -7.12 23.37 -7.29
N SER A 224 -7.63 22.68 -8.32
CA SER A 224 -7.34 22.91 -9.75
C SER A 224 -5.85 22.94 -10.17
N GLY A 225 -5.30 21.81 -10.61
CA GLY A 225 -4.01 21.80 -11.29
C GLY A 225 -3.71 20.48 -11.98
N ALA A 226 -3.39 20.54 -13.28
CA ALA A 226 -3.07 19.38 -14.10
C ALA A 226 -1.65 18.81 -13.87
N GLN A 227 -0.83 19.45 -13.02
CA GLN A 227 0.53 19.02 -12.73
C GLN A 227 0.77 18.83 -11.24
N ILE A 228 1.28 17.63 -10.95
CA ILE A 228 1.48 17.06 -9.63
C ILE A 228 2.79 17.63 -9.07
N VAL A 229 2.73 18.06 -7.81
CA VAL A 229 3.84 18.42 -6.90
C VAL A 229 4.42 19.85 -6.97
N THR A 230 4.52 20.54 -8.10
CA THR A 230 5.37 21.76 -8.16
C THR A 230 4.70 23.11 -8.43
N SER A 231 3.42 23.18 -8.81
CA SER A 231 2.85 24.45 -9.29
C SER A 231 2.04 25.26 -8.27
N GLN A 232 1.62 24.69 -7.13
CA GLN A 232 0.82 25.42 -6.13
C GLN A 232 1.22 25.13 -4.68
N PRO A 233 1.35 26.16 -3.80
CA PRO A 233 1.73 26.00 -2.39
C PRO A 233 0.85 25.04 -1.58
N LEU A 234 -0.46 24.97 -1.89
CA LEU A 234 -1.40 24.08 -1.20
C LEU A 234 -1.12 22.60 -1.50
N ASN A 235 -0.71 22.27 -2.72
CA ASN A 235 -0.35 20.89 -3.10
C ASN A 235 0.91 20.44 -2.36
N LEU A 236 1.90 21.33 -2.25
CA LEU A 236 3.12 21.05 -1.50
C LEU A 236 2.81 20.86 -0.02
N LEU A 237 1.98 21.72 0.56
CA LEU A 237 1.53 21.60 1.94
C LEU A 237 0.80 20.26 2.18
N ALA A 238 -0.09 19.87 1.28
CA ALA A 238 -0.83 18.62 1.41
C ALA A 238 0.10 17.39 1.38
N VAL A 239 1.04 17.34 0.44
CA VAL A 239 2.05 16.27 0.36
C VAL A 239 2.96 16.27 1.60
N THR A 240 3.36 17.44 2.10
CA THR A 240 4.16 17.54 3.33
C THR A 240 3.39 17.02 4.54
N LEU A 241 2.13 17.41 4.72
CA LEU A 241 1.29 16.96 5.82
C LEU A 241 0.98 15.46 5.73
N GLU A 242 0.74 14.94 4.53
CA GLU A 242 0.58 13.50 4.29
C GLU A 242 1.84 12.74 4.73
N ASN A 243 3.03 13.23 4.34
CA ASN A 243 4.29 12.60 4.72
C ASN A 243 4.54 12.64 6.22
N ILE A 244 4.24 13.76 6.88
CA ILE A 244 4.31 13.87 8.34
C ILE A 244 3.38 12.84 8.98
N TRP A 245 2.15 12.70 8.47
CA TRP A 245 1.21 11.71 8.97
C TRP A 245 1.68 10.27 8.76
N VAL A 246 2.19 9.94 7.57
CA VAL A 246 2.75 8.62 7.25
C VAL A 246 3.94 8.29 8.17
N ILE A 247 4.85 9.24 8.39
CA ILE A 247 5.98 9.08 9.29
C ILE A 247 5.49 8.88 10.72
N PHE A 248 4.53 9.70 11.18
CA PHE A 248 3.91 9.55 12.48
C PHE A 248 3.29 8.17 12.66
N CYS A 249 2.40 7.74 11.75
CA CYS A 249 1.80 6.40 11.77
C CYS A 249 2.86 5.29 11.83
N GLY A 250 3.89 5.39 10.99
CA GLY A 250 4.98 4.42 10.94
C GLY A 250 5.73 4.32 12.28
N LEU A 251 6.23 5.45 12.79
CA LEU A 251 6.99 5.50 14.04
C LEU A 251 6.15 5.02 15.22
N THR A 252 4.92 5.52 15.35
CA THR A 252 4.08 5.15 16.49
C THR A 252 3.65 3.69 16.41
N PHE A 253 3.41 3.14 15.21
CA PHE A 253 3.18 1.71 15.02
C PHE A 253 4.40 0.88 15.47
N PHE A 254 5.62 1.24 15.06
CA PHE A 254 6.82 0.53 15.49
C PHE A 254 7.03 0.57 17.00
N ILE A 255 6.86 1.74 17.63
CA ILE A 255 6.91 1.88 19.10
C ILE A 255 5.87 0.97 19.76
N TYR A 256 4.64 0.98 19.28
CA TYR A 256 3.57 0.12 19.78
C TYR A 256 3.92 -1.37 19.66
N ARG A 257 4.54 -1.80 18.56
CA ARG A 257 4.98 -3.19 18.35
C ARG A 257 6.14 -3.59 19.24
N LEU A 258 7.06 -2.68 19.55
CA LEU A 258 8.14 -2.94 20.51
C LEU A 258 7.59 -3.16 21.93
N GLN A 259 6.51 -2.46 22.30
CA GLN A 259 5.87 -2.58 23.60
C GLN A 259 4.93 -3.80 23.71
N LYS A 260 4.12 -4.07 22.67
CA LYS A 260 3.24 -5.25 22.62
C LYS A 260 3.85 -6.36 21.75
N LYS A 261 4.49 -7.32 22.41
CA LYS A 261 5.03 -8.56 21.79
C LYS A 261 3.98 -9.48 21.16
N SER A 262 2.67 -9.24 21.38
CA SER A 262 1.61 -10.10 20.84
C SER A 262 1.50 -9.97 19.33
N ASP A 263 1.47 -11.08 18.59
CA ASP A 263 1.14 -11.10 17.17
C ASP A 263 -0.34 -10.72 16.98
N VAL A 264 -0.67 -9.42 17.00
CA VAL A 264 -2.02 -8.95 16.68
C VAL A 264 -2.26 -9.31 15.23
N VAL A 265 -3.00 -10.38 14.96
CA VAL A 265 -3.37 -10.75 13.60
C VAL A 265 -4.38 -9.72 13.14
N VAL A 266 -3.90 -8.77 12.36
CA VAL A 266 -4.70 -7.75 11.72
C VAL A 266 -5.67 -8.42 10.76
#